data_AF-A7ZBZ6-F1
#
_entry.id   AF-A7ZBZ6-F1
#
_cell.length_a   1.000
_cell.length_b   1.000
_cell.length_c   1.000
_cell.angle_alpha   90.00
_cell.angle_beta   90.00
_cell.angle_gamma   90.00
#
_symmetry.space_group_name_H-M   'P 1'
#
loop_
_entity.id
_entity.type
_entity.pdbx_description
1 polymer ?
#
loop_
_entity_poly.entity_id
_entity_poly.type
_entity_poly.pdbx_seq_one_letter_code
_entity_poly.pdbx_strand_id
1 'polypeptide(L)'
;MKSEITTIIKDYKFQTVIGMFDFERVAKQEVKVSLEFRSTSLIDYVLVADFIKEFYNEMKFQSVEESLEATCKALKERFSSLTSLDMEILKTEILPNAIVGAKISTIF
;
A
#
# COMPACT_ATOMS: atom_id res chain seq x y z
N MET A 1 16.57 6.93 27.51
CA MET A 1 15.75 7.44 26.39
C MET A 1 15.29 6.23 25.58
N LYS A 2 13.99 5.99 25.44
CA LYS A 2 13.49 4.99 24.47
C LYS A 2 13.41 5.69 23.12
N SER A 3 14.18 5.21 22.16
CA SER A 3 14.08 5.64 20.76
C SER A 3 13.16 4.66 20.03
N GLU A 4 12.25 5.18 19.23
CA GLU A 4 11.45 4.38 18.31
C GLU A 4 12.01 4.55 16.90
N ILE A 5 12.03 3.45 16.14
CA ILE A 5 12.49 3.44 14.75
C ILE A 5 11.29 3.19 13.87
N THR A 6 11.10 4.06 12.88
CA THR A 6 10.12 3.91 11.82
C THR A 6 10.85 3.57 10.53
N THR A 7 10.41 2.50 9.86
CA THR A 7 10.88 2.16 8.50
C THR A 7 9.96 2.84 7.49
N ILE A 8 10.55 3.37 6.41
CA ILE A 8 9.84 4.19 5.43
C ILE A 8 10.07 3.60 4.04
N ILE A 9 8.99 3.38 3.30
CA ILE A 9 8.99 3.15 1.86
C ILE A 9 8.24 4.31 1.24
N LYS A 10 8.90 5.10 0.39
CA LYS A 10 8.34 6.34 -0.14
C LYS A 10 8.22 6.29 -1.65
N ASP A 11 7.07 6.73 -2.16
CA ASP A 11 6.80 6.90 -3.58
C ASP A 11 7.09 5.64 -4.43
N TYR A 12 6.79 4.44 -3.88
CA TYR A 12 6.96 3.18 -4.59
C TYR A 12 5.92 3.05 -5.71
N LYS A 13 6.38 3.01 -6.96
CA LYS A 13 5.52 3.00 -8.14
C LYS A 13 5.42 1.62 -8.77
N PHE A 14 4.20 1.22 -9.10
CA PHE A 14 3.95 0.04 -9.90
C PHE A 14 2.62 0.15 -10.65
N GLN A 15 2.42 -0.72 -11.63
CA GLN A 15 1.18 -0.78 -12.39
C GLN A 15 0.31 -1.94 -11.92
N THR A 16 -0.98 -1.69 -11.69
CA THR A 16 -1.97 -2.70 -11.31
C THR A 16 -3.37 -2.37 -11.85
N VAL A 17 -4.27 -3.36 -11.83
CA VAL A 17 -5.70 -3.15 -12.12
C VAL A 17 -6.41 -2.79 -10.81
N ILE A 18 -6.98 -1.59 -10.72
CA ILE A 18 -7.68 -1.12 -9.52
C ILE A 18 -8.76 -0.11 -9.86
N GLY A 19 -9.99 -0.33 -9.41
CA GLY A 19 -11.11 0.56 -9.70
C GLY A 19 -12.41 -0.18 -9.96
N MET A 20 -13.51 0.57 -9.93
CA MET A 20 -14.87 0.07 -10.06
C MET A 20 -15.38 0.17 -11.50
N PHE A 21 -14.87 1.11 -12.29
CA PHE A 21 -15.36 1.33 -13.65
C PHE A 21 -14.78 0.33 -14.64
N ASP A 22 -15.58 -0.09 -15.62
CA ASP A 22 -15.19 -1.12 -16.61
C ASP A 22 -13.86 -0.80 -17.31
N PHE A 23 -13.62 0.46 -17.66
CA PHE A 23 -12.36 0.87 -18.31
C PHE A 23 -11.14 0.66 -17.40
N GLU A 24 -11.32 0.82 -16.08
CA GLU A 24 -10.27 0.56 -15.08
C GLU A 24 -9.99 -0.93 -14.91
N ARG A 25 -10.94 -1.80 -15.27
CA ARG A 25 -10.80 -3.26 -15.18
C ARG A 25 -10.02 -3.87 -16.35
N VAL A 26 -9.85 -3.13 -17.45
CA VAL A 26 -9.19 -3.60 -18.67
C VAL A 26 -7.74 -3.09 -18.75
N ALA A 27 -7.47 -1.87 -18.28
CA ALA A 27 -6.15 -1.25 -18.33
C ALA A 27 -5.47 -1.22 -16.95
N LYS A 28 -4.16 -1.47 -16.92
CA LYS A 28 -3.36 -1.21 -15.71
C LYS A 28 -3.18 0.29 -15.52
N GLN A 29 -3.22 0.74 -14.28
CA GLN A 29 -2.97 2.12 -13.87
C GLN A 29 -1.66 2.20 -13.07
N GLU A 30 -0.87 3.26 -13.25
CA GLU A 30 0.22 3.57 -12.32
C GLU A 30 -0.38 3.98 -10.97
N VAL A 31 0.05 3.26 -9.93
CA VAL A 31 -0.19 3.64 -8.54
C VAL A 31 1.13 3.96 -7.87
N LYS A 32 1.07 4.90 -6.94
CA LYS A 32 2.19 5.29 -6.09
C LYS A 32 1.82 5.01 -4.65
N VAL A 33 2.55 4.11 -4.01
CA VAL A 33 2.35 3.70 -2.63
C VAL A 33 3.47 4.27 -1.76
N SER A 34 3.09 4.87 -0.65
CA SER A 34 4.01 5.25 0.43
C SER A 34 3.55 4.58 1.71
N LEU A 35 4.47 4.09 2.53
CA LEU A 35 4.15 3.58 3.84
C LEU A 35 5.25 3.83 4.86
N GLU A 36 4.82 3.99 6.10
CA GLU A 36 5.64 4.06 7.28
C GLU A 36 5.19 2.96 8.24
N PHE A 37 6.13 2.23 8.83
CA PHE A 37 5.76 1.19 9.79
C PHE A 37 6.77 1.04 10.91
N ARG A 38 6.26 0.61 12.07
CA ARG A 38 7.05 0.24 13.24
C ARG A 38 6.90 -1.26 13.49
N SER A 39 7.95 -1.84 14.05
CA SER A 39 7.99 -3.28 14.34
C SER A 39 8.89 -3.58 15.53
N THR A 40 8.63 -4.73 16.18
CA THR A 40 9.46 -5.22 17.29
C THR A 40 10.73 -5.92 16.82
N SER A 41 10.82 -6.27 15.53
CA SER A 41 11.99 -6.89 14.90
C SER A 41 12.25 -6.22 13.55
N LEU A 42 13.49 -6.29 13.04
CA LEU A 42 13.77 -5.84 11.69
C LEU A 42 12.87 -6.57 10.68
N ILE A 43 12.26 -5.80 9.77
CA ILE A 43 11.54 -6.29 8.60
C ILE A 43 12.28 -5.76 7.37
N ASP A 44 12.56 -6.65 6.41
CA ASP A 44 13.16 -6.28 5.14
C ASP A 44 12.14 -5.51 4.28
N TYR A 45 12.44 -4.24 4.01
CA TYR A 45 11.57 -3.36 3.22
C TYR A 45 11.46 -3.78 1.75
N VAL A 46 12.43 -4.55 1.21
CA VAL A 46 12.35 -5.12 -0.14
C VAL A 46 11.22 -6.15 -0.18
N LEU A 47 11.16 -7.05 0.82
CA LEU A 47 10.08 -8.04 0.94
C LEU A 47 8.71 -7.39 1.10
N VAL A 48 8.63 -6.27 1.81
CA VAL A 48 7.37 -5.51 1.97
C VAL A 48 6.92 -4.90 0.65
N ALA A 49 7.82 -4.25 -0.10
CA ALA A 49 7.49 -3.64 -1.39
C ALA A 49 7.07 -4.68 -2.43
N ASP A 50 7.82 -5.79 -2.52
CA ASP A 50 7.50 -6.88 -3.44
C ASP A 50 6.16 -7.53 -3.10
N PHE A 51 5.91 -7.81 -1.82
CA PHE A 51 4.63 -8.34 -1.35
C PHE A 51 3.45 -7.43 -1.74
N ILE A 52 3.56 -6.12 -1.51
CA ILE A 52 2.50 -5.16 -1.87
C ILE A 52 2.22 -5.24 -3.38
N LYS A 53 3.25 -5.20 -4.21
CA LYS A 53 3.07 -5.26 -5.67
C LYS A 53 2.40 -6.56 -6.11
N GLU A 54 2.84 -7.70 -5.59
CA GLU A 54 2.26 -9.00 -5.92
C GLU A 54 0.80 -9.08 -5.47
N PHE A 55 0.52 -8.69 -4.23
CA PHE A 55 -0.81 -8.70 -3.64
C PHE A 55 -1.80 -7.83 -4.44
N TYR A 56 -1.40 -6.63 -4.86
CA TYR A 56 -2.26 -5.79 -5.70
C TYR A 56 -2.51 -6.38 -7.09
N ASN A 57 -1.52 -7.05 -7.69
CA ASN A 57 -1.68 -7.69 -9.00
C ASN A 57 -2.60 -8.93 -8.94
N GLU A 58 -2.60 -9.64 -7.81
CA GLU A 58 -3.48 -10.78 -7.55
C GLU A 58 -4.91 -10.33 -7.25
N MET A 59 -5.09 -9.42 -6.29
CA MET A 59 -6.40 -9.05 -5.75
C MET A 59 -7.23 -8.18 -6.69
N LYS A 60 -6.58 -7.33 -7.49
CA LYS A 60 -7.25 -6.40 -8.44
C LYS A 60 -8.43 -5.64 -7.80
N PHE A 61 -8.16 -4.89 -6.75
CA PHE A 61 -9.16 -4.24 -5.89
C PHE A 61 -10.18 -3.38 -6.63
N GLN A 62 -11.38 -3.25 -6.07
CA GLN A 62 -12.42 -2.40 -6.63
C GLN A 62 -12.24 -0.93 -6.23
N SER A 63 -11.70 -0.66 -5.03
CA SER A 63 -11.41 0.71 -4.58
C SER A 63 -10.04 0.83 -3.93
N VAL A 64 -9.56 2.08 -3.79
CA VAL A 64 -8.31 2.36 -3.08
C VAL A 64 -8.47 2.18 -1.57
N GLU A 65 -9.64 2.48 -1.02
CA GLU A 65 -9.99 2.28 0.38
C GLU A 65 -9.98 0.81 0.77
N GLU A 66 -10.66 -0.05 -0.01
CA GLU A 66 -10.65 -1.51 0.17
C GLU A 66 -9.22 -2.05 0.08
N SER A 67 -8.45 -1.57 -0.90
CA SER A 67 -7.07 -2.01 -1.11
C SER A 67 -6.18 -1.72 0.10
N LEU A 68 -6.37 -0.58 0.77
CA LEU A 68 -5.63 -0.21 1.96
C LEU A 68 -5.98 -1.11 3.15
N GLU A 69 -7.26 -1.33 3.42
CA GLU A 69 -7.71 -2.20 4.51
C GLU A 69 -7.21 -3.64 4.34
N ALA A 70 -7.38 -4.19 3.13
CA ALA A 70 -6.92 -5.54 2.80
C ALA A 70 -5.39 -5.65 2.92
N THR A 71 -4.64 -4.65 2.43
CA THR A 71 -3.17 -4.66 2.47
C THR A 71 -2.66 -4.53 3.90
N CYS A 72 -3.25 -3.67 4.74
CA CYS A 72 -2.89 -3.55 6.15
C CYS A 72 -3.04 -4.89 6.88
N LYS A 73 -4.16 -5.58 6.67
CA LYS A 73 -4.41 -6.89 7.26
C LYS A 73 -3.40 -7.92 6.77
N ALA A 74 -3.18 -8.01 5.45
CA ALA A 74 -2.29 -8.99 4.86
C ALA A 74 -0.82 -8.76 5.27
N LEU A 75 -0.38 -7.50 5.38
CA LEU A 75 0.94 -7.16 5.91
C LEU A 75 1.09 -7.59 7.37
N LYS A 76 0.09 -7.34 8.23
CA LYS A 76 0.15 -7.78 9.63
C LYS A 76 0.20 -9.30 9.78
N GLU A 77 -0.55 -10.02 8.96
CA GLU A 77 -0.51 -11.49 8.93
C GLU A 77 0.86 -12.01 8.45
N ARG A 78 1.45 -11.37 7.43
CA ARG A 78 2.74 -11.76 6.86
C ARG A 78 3.93 -11.40 7.74
N PHE A 79 3.85 -10.26 8.44
CA PHE A 79 4.89 -9.67 9.28
C PHE A 79 4.34 -9.44 10.69
N SER A 80 4.26 -10.51 11.47
CA SER A 80 3.62 -10.51 12.80
C SER A 80 4.22 -9.52 13.80
N SER A 81 5.49 -9.12 13.61
CA SER A 81 6.18 -8.12 14.42
C SER A 81 5.79 -6.67 14.14
N LEU A 82 4.97 -6.40 13.10
CA LEU A 82 4.41 -5.07 12.84
C LEU A 82 3.58 -4.60 14.04
N THR A 83 3.84 -3.38 14.50
CA THR A 83 3.12 -2.75 15.62
C THR A 83 2.29 -1.55 15.18
N SER A 84 2.68 -0.91 14.08
CA SER A 84 1.87 0.12 13.43
C SER A 84 2.21 0.21 11.95
N LEU A 85 1.24 0.68 11.17
CA LEU A 85 1.37 0.90 9.74
C LEU A 85 0.54 2.13 9.36
N ASP A 86 1.20 3.08 8.70
CA ASP A 86 0.60 4.19 7.99
C ASP A 86 0.84 3.97 6.50
N MET A 87 -0.21 3.92 5.68
CA MET A 87 -0.11 3.61 4.26
C MET A 87 -0.95 4.58 3.44
N GLU A 88 -0.39 5.07 2.34
CA GLU A 88 -1.04 5.90 1.33
C GLU A 88 -0.91 5.22 -0.02
N ILE A 89 -1.98 5.25 -0.81
CA ILE A 89 -1.97 4.90 -2.22
C ILE A 89 -2.56 6.03 -3.04
N LEU A 90 -1.86 6.40 -4.11
CA LEU A 90 -2.26 7.45 -5.04
C LEU A 90 -2.36 6.88 -6.46
N LYS A 91 -3.45 7.16 -7.16
CA LYS A 91 -3.57 7.03 -8.60
C LYS A 91 -3.04 8.30 -9.24
N THR A 92 -1.93 8.19 -9.97
CA THR A 92 -1.19 9.36 -10.48
C THR A 92 -1.69 9.88 -11.81
N GLU A 93 -2.45 9.06 -12.57
CA GLU A 93 -2.79 9.35 -13.97
C GLU A 93 -4.30 9.32 -14.26
N ILE A 94 -5.15 8.98 -13.29
CA ILE A 94 -6.60 8.78 -13.50
C ILE A 94 -7.36 10.08 -13.77
N LEU A 95 -6.92 11.20 -13.20
CA LEU A 95 -7.49 12.53 -13.44
C LEU A 95 -6.42 13.45 -14.01
N PRO A 96 -6.69 14.16 -15.13
CA PRO A 96 -5.68 14.97 -15.81
C PRO A 96 -5.15 16.14 -14.97
N ASN A 97 -5.93 16.59 -13.97
CA ASN A 97 -5.65 17.79 -13.19
C ASN A 97 -5.48 17.50 -11.69
N ALA A 98 -5.45 16.23 -11.28
CA ALA A 98 -5.35 15.87 -9.88
C ALA A 98 -4.72 14.49 -9.68
N ILE A 99 -3.89 14.38 -8.65
CA ILE A 99 -3.50 13.09 -8.09
C ILE A 99 -4.47 12.79 -6.96
N VAL A 100 -5.07 11.60 -6.99
CA VAL A 100 -6.12 11.21 -6.03
C VAL A 100 -5.81 9.88 -5.40
N GLY A 101 -6.35 9.65 -4.22
CA GLY A 101 -6.13 8.40 -3.51
C GLY A 101 -6.63 8.49 -2.07
N ALA A 102 -6.16 7.54 -1.26
CA ALA A 102 -6.56 7.41 0.12
C ALA A 102 -5.36 7.07 1.01
N LYS A 103 -5.55 7.25 2.31
CA LYS A 103 -4.57 6.85 3.33
C LYS A 103 -5.26 6.19 4.51
N ILE A 104 -4.56 5.28 5.17
CA ILE A 104 -4.99 4.60 6.38
C ILE A 104 -3.86 4.63 7.42
N SER A 105 -4.26 4.69 8.68
CA SER A 105 -3.37 4.60 9.85
C SER A 105 -3.89 3.50 10.76
N THR A 106 -3.04 2.54 11.11
CA THR A 106 -3.42 1.39 11.94
C THR A 106 -2.37 1.09 13.00
N ILE A 107 -2.83 0.80 14.21
CA ILE A 107 -2.03 0.29 15.33
C ILE A 107 -2.50 -1.15 15.58
N PHE A 108 -1.57 -2.08 15.75
CA PHE A 108 -1.83 -3.51 15.88
C PHE A 108 -1.60 -4.04 17.31
#